data_AF-A0A7C2SPQ6-F1
#
_entry.id   AF-A0A7C2SPQ6-F1
#
_cell.length_a   1.000
_cell.length_b   1.000
_cell.length_c   1.000
_cell.angle_alpha   90.00
_cell.angle_beta   90.00
_cell.angle_gamma   90.00
#
_symmetry.space_group_name_H-M   'P 1'
#
loop_
_entity.id
_entity.type
_entity.pdbx_description
1 polymer ?
#
loop_
_entity_poly.entity_id
_entity_poly.type
_entity_poly.pdbx_seq_one_letter_code
_entity_poly.pdbx_strand_id
1 'polypeptide(L)'
;MLTPSQRHPSRSLRRGLLAGLAGLAGLALGPAAGAQTLPIADAGEDQTIPCAPATGAEVVLDGSGSSDPDDPLAVLTYTWTGDALGVGVSVDGPTPTVTLPAGVHVLTLTVDDGVDGTATDDVTITVTADTEPPSLVLSTTALQMWPPNHKHRAIEAASLVASVTDACDTELSADDVVFVRGTSDEAEDGTGDGSTLDDLLFGEGCSTAYVRSERAGPQDGRVYELTLGVADGAGLTSEAVVTVSVPHSRGKKGTAVDSGDALVVEGECGPVDLCPAEPSDACEDAGEAEVTLREGARGGSLRWKAKGFAATDDDVADDGADYQLCIYLDDGVTPVLADDPAAPASGWKAGKGGKRFHGKKAGPHAGLTRAQLHAKKGAGALAVGASGDELTLPPLPIPDGTAVTLQLVDSEGDCLESSFDEPVVNDEGEYKAATE
;
A
#
# COMPACT_ATOMS: atom_id res chain seq x y z
N MET A 1 2.70 -81.47 7.85
CA MET A 1 3.54 -82.11 8.87
C MET A 1 3.17 -81.54 10.22
N LEU A 2 2.83 -82.44 11.15
CA LEU A 2 2.78 -82.35 12.61
C LEU A 2 1.86 -81.30 13.29
N THR A 3 0.80 -81.91 13.81
CA THR A 3 -0.15 -81.67 14.91
C THR A 3 0.26 -80.85 16.16
N PRO A 4 -0.76 -80.42 16.96
CA PRO A 4 -0.67 -79.52 18.13
C PRO A 4 -0.48 -80.28 19.46
N SER A 5 -0.55 -79.60 20.63
CA SER A 5 -1.33 -80.02 21.84
C SER A 5 -0.72 -79.65 23.23
N GLN A 6 -1.45 -78.78 23.96
CA GLN A 6 -1.95 -78.92 25.36
C GLN A 6 -1.04 -78.81 26.62
N ARG A 7 -1.58 -77.99 27.56
CA ARG A 7 -1.82 -78.20 29.02
C ARG A 7 -0.74 -77.90 30.09
N HIS A 8 -1.06 -76.87 30.88
CA HIS A 8 -0.93 -76.73 32.36
C HIS A 8 -1.16 -78.05 33.15
N PRO A 9 -0.58 -78.26 34.36
CA PRO A 9 -1.12 -77.63 35.59
C PRO A 9 -0.18 -77.37 36.79
N SER A 10 -0.83 -76.75 37.77
CA SER A 10 -0.51 -76.20 39.10
C SER A 10 -0.19 -77.16 40.27
N ARG A 11 0.17 -76.54 41.42
CA ARG A 11 0.18 -76.99 42.86
C ARG A 11 1.49 -77.61 43.38
N SER A 12 1.93 -77.47 44.64
CA SER A 12 1.62 -76.59 45.79
C SER A 12 2.57 -76.95 46.96
N LEU A 13 2.81 -76.00 47.89
CA LEU A 13 2.94 -76.18 49.35
C LEU A 13 4.20 -76.82 49.99
N ARG A 14 4.99 -76.01 50.73
CA ARG A 14 5.21 -76.02 52.22
C ARG A 14 6.58 -75.44 52.61
N ARG A 15 6.58 -74.30 53.33
CA ARG A 15 6.85 -74.10 54.78
C ARG A 15 8.32 -74.22 55.22
N GLY A 16 8.86 -73.11 55.70
CA GLY A 16 10.05 -73.03 56.55
C GLY A 16 10.16 -71.65 57.19
N LEU A 17 9.74 -71.55 58.45
CA LEU A 17 9.78 -70.37 59.33
C LEU A 17 11.23 -70.08 59.74
N LEU A 18 11.67 -68.82 59.79
CA LEU A 18 12.71 -68.33 60.70
C LEU A 18 12.72 -66.80 60.76
N ALA A 19 13.06 -66.32 61.95
CA ALA A 19 12.74 -65.01 62.50
C ALA A 19 13.77 -63.93 62.21
N GLY A 20 13.34 -62.69 62.40
CA GLY A 20 14.16 -61.66 63.05
C GLY A 20 14.83 -60.67 62.12
N LEU A 21 14.38 -59.41 62.18
CA LEU A 21 15.17 -58.22 62.55
C LEU A 21 14.46 -56.97 62.03
N ALA A 22 14.19 -56.05 62.95
CA ALA A 22 13.71 -54.72 62.66
C ALA A 22 14.73 -54.00 61.75
N GLY A 23 14.32 -53.70 60.52
CA GLY A 23 15.02 -52.79 59.62
C GLY A 23 14.17 -51.54 59.47
N LEU A 24 14.69 -50.41 59.94
CA LEU A 24 14.14 -49.09 59.70
C LEU A 24 13.79 -48.93 58.20
N ALA A 25 12.55 -48.57 57.90
CA ALA A 25 12.20 -48.03 56.60
C ALA A 25 12.94 -46.68 56.46
N GLY A 26 14.14 -46.71 55.89
CA GLY A 26 14.71 -45.52 55.29
C GLY A 26 13.78 -45.12 54.15
N LEU A 27 13.05 -44.01 54.32
CA LEU A 27 12.59 -43.24 53.17
C LEU A 27 13.86 -42.92 52.38
N ALA A 28 14.10 -43.64 51.29
CA ALA A 28 14.92 -43.13 50.22
C ALA A 28 14.18 -41.90 49.71
N LEU A 29 14.64 -40.70 50.08
CA LEU A 29 14.37 -39.53 49.26
C LEU A 29 14.80 -39.92 47.84
N GLY A 30 13.87 -39.89 46.90
CA GLY A 30 14.23 -39.93 45.49
C GLY A 30 15.25 -38.82 45.20
N PRO A 31 16.04 -38.94 44.11
CA PRO A 31 16.94 -37.87 43.72
C PRO A 31 16.15 -36.56 43.71
N ALA A 32 16.64 -35.56 44.44
CA ALA A 32 16.11 -34.21 44.34
C ALA A 32 16.09 -33.85 42.86
N ALA A 33 14.94 -33.38 42.34
CA ALA A 33 14.87 -32.79 41.02
C ALA A 33 16.05 -31.80 40.91
N GLY A 34 16.89 -31.98 39.88
CA GLY A 34 17.96 -31.03 39.59
C GLY A 34 17.33 -29.66 39.43
N ALA A 35 18.02 -28.61 39.90
CA ALA A 35 17.57 -27.26 39.60
C ALA A 35 17.63 -27.09 38.08
N GLN A 36 16.48 -26.89 37.47
CA GLN A 36 16.35 -26.62 36.05
C GLN A 36 16.77 -25.17 35.75
N THR A 37 17.27 -24.96 34.54
CA THR A 37 17.74 -23.69 34.01
C THR A 37 16.71 -23.17 33.00
N LEU A 38 16.56 -21.84 32.92
CA LEU A 38 15.70 -21.22 31.92
C LEU A 38 16.22 -21.54 30.50
N PRO A 39 15.36 -21.52 29.48
CA PRO A 39 15.82 -21.62 28.10
C PRO A 39 16.72 -20.43 27.74
N ILE A 40 17.44 -20.57 26.64
CA ILE A 40 18.20 -19.51 25.99
C ILE A 40 17.39 -19.09 24.76
N ALA A 41 16.87 -17.86 24.78
CA ALA A 41 16.29 -17.23 23.60
C ALA A 41 17.42 -16.69 22.71
N ASP A 42 17.29 -16.91 21.41
CA ASP A 42 18.17 -16.37 20.37
C ASP A 42 17.25 -15.87 19.25
N ALA A 43 17.12 -14.55 19.14
CA ALA A 43 16.25 -13.88 18.18
C ALA A 43 16.90 -13.70 16.78
N GLY A 44 18.14 -14.19 16.61
CA GLY A 44 18.93 -14.02 15.40
C GLY A 44 19.67 -12.68 15.35
N GLU A 45 20.30 -12.41 14.21
CA GLU A 45 21.01 -11.14 13.98
C GLU A 45 20.04 -10.02 13.58
N ASP A 46 20.40 -8.77 13.92
CA ASP A 46 19.71 -7.58 13.43
C ASP A 46 19.62 -7.57 11.90
N GLN A 47 18.47 -7.13 11.36
CA GLN A 47 18.21 -7.13 9.92
C GLN A 47 18.10 -5.70 9.38
N THR A 48 18.51 -5.52 8.13
CA THR A 48 18.30 -4.27 7.38
C THR A 48 17.65 -4.58 6.05
N ILE A 49 16.46 -4.04 5.82
CA ILE A 49 15.73 -4.09 4.56
C ILE A 49 15.88 -2.73 3.86
N PRO A 50 16.60 -2.65 2.74
CA PRO A 50 16.95 -1.36 2.13
C PRO A 50 15.83 -0.77 1.26
N CYS A 51 14.83 -1.56 0.90
CA CYS A 51 13.80 -1.24 -0.07
C CYS A 51 12.48 -1.81 0.41
N ALA A 52 11.62 -0.95 0.96
CA ALA A 52 10.26 -1.32 1.29
C ALA A 52 9.30 -0.60 0.34
N PRO A 53 8.35 -1.32 -0.29
CA PRO A 53 7.23 -0.68 -0.95
C PRO A 53 6.42 0.11 0.09
N ALA A 54 5.49 0.95 -0.38
CA ALA A 54 4.63 1.73 0.50
C ALA A 54 3.84 0.83 1.50
N THR A 55 3.57 -0.41 1.11
CA THR A 55 2.89 -1.45 1.92
C THR A 55 3.75 -2.09 3.01
N GLY A 56 5.04 -1.76 3.09
CA GLY A 56 5.99 -2.33 4.04
C GLY A 56 6.74 -3.56 3.52
N ALA A 57 7.79 -3.95 4.23
CA ALA A 57 8.64 -5.07 3.84
C ALA A 57 8.21 -6.37 4.53
N GLU A 58 8.16 -7.47 3.77
CA GLU A 58 8.10 -8.82 4.34
C GLU A 58 9.44 -9.17 4.99
N VAL A 59 9.41 -9.52 6.27
CA VAL A 59 10.57 -9.87 7.08
C VAL A 59 10.36 -11.24 7.69
N VAL A 60 11.35 -12.11 7.52
CA VAL A 60 11.39 -13.43 8.17
C VAL A 60 12.16 -13.30 9.47
N LEU A 61 11.50 -13.58 10.59
CA LEU A 61 12.16 -13.68 11.89
C LEU A 61 12.74 -15.09 12.05
N ASP A 62 13.82 -15.25 12.81
CA ASP A 62 14.45 -16.56 13.02
C ASP A 62 14.90 -16.74 14.47
N GLY A 63 14.07 -17.43 15.23
CA GLY A 63 14.33 -17.81 16.62
C GLY A 63 14.93 -19.20 16.77
N SER A 64 15.23 -19.89 15.66
CA SER A 64 15.57 -21.32 15.66
C SER A 64 16.91 -21.64 16.34
N GLY A 65 17.72 -20.63 16.66
CA GLY A 65 18.93 -20.75 17.48
C GLY A 65 18.66 -20.98 18.98
N SER A 66 17.41 -20.80 19.43
CA SER A 66 17.04 -20.96 20.83
C SER A 66 17.22 -22.40 21.33
N SER A 67 17.58 -22.56 22.60
CA SER A 67 17.90 -23.88 23.17
C SER A 67 17.58 -24.00 24.65
N ASP A 68 17.35 -25.22 25.13
CA ASP A 68 17.25 -25.54 26.56
C ASP A 68 18.55 -26.22 27.00
N PRO A 69 19.28 -25.67 27.99
CA PRO A 69 20.55 -26.25 28.47
C PRO A 69 20.41 -27.61 29.17
N ASP A 70 19.24 -27.93 29.71
CA ASP A 70 18.95 -29.18 30.42
C ASP A 70 18.46 -30.28 29.47
N ASP A 71 17.73 -29.92 28.41
CA ASP A 71 17.29 -30.84 27.37
C ASP A 71 17.45 -30.26 25.94
N PRO A 72 18.48 -30.66 25.17
CA PRO A 72 18.66 -30.20 23.80
C PRO A 72 17.58 -30.69 22.81
N LEU A 73 16.65 -31.55 23.25
CA LEU A 73 15.48 -31.99 22.48
C LEU A 73 14.16 -31.43 23.04
N ALA A 74 14.24 -30.45 23.96
CA ALA A 74 13.08 -29.76 24.49
C ALA A 74 12.22 -29.19 23.37
N VAL A 75 10.89 -29.32 23.51
CA VAL A 75 9.95 -28.68 22.60
C VAL A 75 9.71 -27.27 23.11
N LEU A 76 10.38 -26.31 22.50
CA LEU A 76 10.25 -24.90 22.83
C LEU A 76 9.02 -24.28 22.16
N THR A 77 8.40 -23.33 22.85
CA THR A 77 7.41 -22.42 22.27
C THR A 77 8.04 -21.06 22.02
N TYR A 78 7.57 -20.37 20.97
CA TYR A 78 8.16 -19.14 20.47
C TYR A 78 7.04 -18.14 20.26
N THR A 79 7.16 -16.98 20.88
CA THR A 79 6.20 -15.89 20.75
C THR A 79 6.96 -14.60 20.53
N TRP A 80 6.71 -13.95 19.39
CA TRP A 80 7.29 -12.68 19.02
C TRP A 80 6.32 -11.55 19.35
N THR A 81 6.85 -10.47 19.91
CA THR A 81 6.11 -9.24 20.22
C THR A 81 6.92 -8.02 19.82
N GLY A 82 6.24 -6.90 19.59
CA GLY A 82 6.88 -5.63 19.30
C GLY A 82 5.85 -4.66 18.76
N ASP A 83 6.07 -3.36 18.95
CA ASP A 83 5.08 -2.33 18.61
C ASP A 83 4.72 -2.35 17.13
N ALA A 84 5.69 -2.70 16.28
CA ALA A 84 5.53 -2.81 14.82
C ALA A 84 4.65 -3.99 14.36
N LEU A 85 4.39 -4.97 15.23
CA LEU A 85 3.42 -6.06 14.96
C LEU A 85 1.99 -5.66 15.35
N GLY A 86 1.82 -4.51 16.00
CA GLY A 86 0.59 -4.07 16.65
C GLY A 86 0.63 -4.31 18.16
N VAL A 87 0.14 -3.34 18.94
CA VAL A 87 0.21 -3.41 20.41
C VAL A 87 -0.62 -4.58 20.94
N GLY A 88 0.05 -5.50 21.65
CA GLY A 88 -0.59 -6.70 22.18
C GLY A 88 -0.89 -7.76 21.11
N VAL A 89 -0.39 -7.58 19.90
CA VAL A 89 -0.30 -8.63 18.88
C VAL A 89 0.96 -9.44 19.17
N SER A 90 0.84 -10.75 19.01
CA SER A 90 1.98 -11.66 19.04
C SER A 90 1.92 -12.60 17.86
N VAL A 91 3.09 -12.98 17.36
CA VAL A 91 3.22 -13.93 16.26
C VAL A 91 3.98 -15.14 16.77
N ASP A 92 3.41 -16.33 16.58
CA ASP A 92 3.97 -17.56 17.11
C ASP A 92 4.80 -18.30 16.06
N GLY A 93 5.77 -19.07 16.55
CA GLY A 93 6.58 -19.98 15.76
C GLY A 93 8.06 -19.59 15.71
N PRO A 94 8.93 -20.53 15.35
CA PRO A 94 10.37 -20.30 15.33
C PRO A 94 10.79 -19.40 14.17
N THR A 95 10.08 -19.41 13.04
CA THR A 95 10.44 -18.63 11.85
C THR A 95 9.22 -17.98 11.16
N PRO A 96 8.48 -17.07 11.81
CA PRO A 96 7.34 -16.42 11.19
C PRO A 96 7.77 -15.36 10.17
N THR A 97 6.91 -15.11 9.18
CA THR A 97 7.01 -13.96 8.28
C THR A 97 6.04 -12.88 8.75
N VAL A 98 6.50 -11.64 8.83
CA VAL A 98 5.74 -10.45 9.24
C VAL A 98 5.94 -9.33 8.22
N THR A 99 5.00 -8.41 8.10
CA THR A 99 5.16 -7.21 7.28
C THR A 99 5.43 -6.03 8.21
N LEU A 100 6.53 -5.32 7.97
CA LEU A 100 6.96 -4.18 8.78
C LEU A 100 7.00 -2.90 7.94
N PRO A 101 6.46 -1.76 8.42
CA PRO A 101 6.55 -0.49 7.72
C PRO A 101 8.01 0.01 7.70
N ALA A 102 8.30 1.05 6.91
CA ALA A 102 9.58 1.72 6.99
C ALA A 102 9.82 2.28 8.41
N GLY A 103 11.05 2.17 8.90
CA GLY A 103 11.44 2.57 10.25
C GLY A 103 12.38 1.57 10.93
N VAL A 104 12.73 1.86 12.17
CA VAL A 104 13.52 0.97 13.03
C VAL A 104 12.59 0.32 14.04
N HIS A 105 12.50 -1.00 14.00
CA HIS A 105 11.60 -1.80 14.83
C HIS A 105 12.41 -2.71 15.73
N VAL A 106 12.04 -2.80 17.01
CA VAL A 106 12.59 -3.78 17.94
C VAL A 106 11.52 -4.82 18.20
N LEU A 107 11.85 -6.08 17.90
CA LEU A 107 10.98 -7.22 18.17
C LEU A 107 11.61 -8.10 19.25
N THR A 108 10.83 -8.47 20.24
CA THR A 108 11.24 -9.35 21.34
C THR A 108 10.70 -10.76 21.10
N LEU A 109 11.61 -11.72 20.99
CA LEU A 109 11.31 -13.15 21.07
C LEU A 109 11.16 -13.55 22.53
N THR A 110 10.10 -14.28 22.86
CA THR A 110 9.94 -15.00 24.13
C THR A 110 9.92 -16.50 23.88
N VAL A 111 10.77 -17.24 24.60
CA VAL A 111 10.91 -18.69 24.52
C VAL A 111 10.53 -19.32 25.85
N ASP A 112 9.70 -20.37 25.81
CA ASP A 112 9.27 -21.15 26.99
C ASP A 112 9.49 -22.65 26.74
N ASP A 113 10.08 -23.33 27.73
CA ASP A 113 10.32 -24.79 27.76
C ASP A 113 9.15 -25.59 28.39
N GLY A 114 8.17 -24.88 28.98
CA GLY A 114 6.99 -25.44 29.64
C GLY A 114 7.23 -25.96 31.06
N VAL A 115 8.41 -25.70 31.64
CA VAL A 115 8.83 -26.25 32.94
C VAL A 115 9.13 -25.14 33.94
N ASP A 116 10.07 -24.24 33.64
CA ASP A 116 10.71 -23.41 34.69
C ASP A 116 10.70 -21.90 34.42
N GLY A 117 10.15 -21.47 33.29
CA GLY A 117 9.90 -20.07 32.96
C GLY A 117 10.28 -19.74 31.53
N THR A 118 10.36 -18.44 31.24
CA THR A 118 10.66 -17.94 29.90
C THR A 118 11.99 -17.20 29.84
N ALA A 119 12.58 -17.17 28.66
CA ALA A 119 13.69 -16.30 28.32
C ALA A 119 13.30 -15.40 27.14
N THR A 120 13.96 -14.25 27.03
CA THR A 120 13.69 -13.28 25.98
C THR A 120 14.97 -12.83 25.30
N ASP A 121 14.87 -12.50 24.02
CA ASP A 121 15.94 -11.87 23.25
C ASP A 121 15.33 -10.89 22.23
N ASP A 122 16.06 -9.82 21.92
CA ASP A 122 15.58 -8.74 21.04
C ASP A 122 16.31 -8.79 19.70
N VAL A 123 15.59 -8.51 18.62
CA VAL A 123 16.14 -8.26 17.29
C VAL A 123 15.74 -6.88 16.80
N THR A 124 16.69 -6.12 16.27
CA THR A 124 16.43 -4.83 15.62
C THR A 124 16.28 -5.03 14.13
N ILE A 125 15.14 -4.62 13.58
CA ILE A 125 14.84 -4.63 12.15
C ILE A 125 14.79 -3.19 11.65
N THR A 126 15.69 -2.84 10.74
CA THR A 126 15.71 -1.52 10.08
C THR A 126 15.13 -1.66 8.68
N VAL A 127 13.95 -1.08 8.44
CA VAL A 127 13.30 -1.04 7.14
C VAL A 127 13.45 0.36 6.55
N THR A 128 14.02 0.47 5.36
CA THR A 128 14.21 1.76 4.68
C THR A 128 13.14 1.93 3.62
N ALA A 129 12.45 3.07 3.62
CA ALA A 129 11.48 3.41 2.60
C ALA A 129 12.17 3.59 1.25
N ASP A 130 11.52 3.14 0.18
CA ASP A 130 11.88 3.59 -1.15
C ASP A 130 11.54 5.08 -1.34
N THR A 131 12.48 5.81 -1.93
CA THR A 131 12.39 7.27 -2.12
C THR A 131 12.92 7.70 -3.49
N GLU A 132 13.30 6.75 -4.35
CA GLU A 132 13.84 7.05 -5.68
C GLU A 132 12.85 6.57 -6.75
N PRO A 133 12.37 7.45 -7.65
CA PRO A 133 11.44 7.04 -8.69
C PRO A 133 12.12 6.13 -9.73
N PRO A 134 11.33 5.35 -10.48
CA PRO A 134 11.86 4.44 -11.49
C PRO A 134 12.58 5.19 -12.61
N SER A 135 13.66 4.63 -13.13
CA SER A 135 14.38 5.19 -14.29
C SER A 135 13.73 4.77 -15.59
N LEU A 136 13.03 5.70 -16.26
CA LEU A 136 12.41 5.49 -17.56
C LEU A 136 13.29 6.03 -18.70
N VAL A 137 13.76 5.14 -19.58
CA VAL A 137 14.57 5.50 -20.75
C VAL A 137 13.85 5.10 -22.04
N LEU A 138 13.62 6.07 -22.91
CA LEU A 138 13.02 5.84 -24.22
C LEU A 138 14.05 5.40 -25.28
N SER A 139 13.66 4.47 -26.13
CA SER A 139 14.39 4.04 -27.33
C SER A 139 14.40 5.10 -28.44
N THR A 140 13.41 5.98 -28.43
CA THR A 140 13.30 7.13 -29.31
C THR A 140 12.49 8.24 -28.66
N THR A 141 12.88 9.49 -28.90
CA THR A 141 12.15 10.69 -28.45
C THR A 141 11.44 11.42 -29.59
N ALA A 142 11.59 10.92 -30.82
CA ALA A 142 10.97 11.52 -32.00
C ALA A 142 10.50 10.45 -32.99
N LEU A 143 9.27 10.61 -33.45
CA LEU A 143 8.65 9.83 -34.51
C LEU A 143 8.17 10.76 -35.62
N GLN A 144 8.10 10.22 -36.83
CA GLN A 144 7.59 10.95 -37.99
C GLN A 144 6.57 10.10 -38.73
N MET A 145 5.42 10.71 -39.03
CA MET A 145 4.31 10.10 -39.73
C MET A 145 4.18 10.68 -41.15
N TRP A 146 4.11 9.78 -42.13
CA TRP A 146 3.93 10.11 -43.54
C TRP A 146 3.40 8.88 -44.31
N PRO A 147 2.49 9.04 -45.29
CA PRO A 147 1.88 10.29 -45.74
C PRO A 147 0.76 10.77 -44.81
N PRO A 148 0.43 12.07 -44.86
CA PRO A 148 -0.74 12.63 -44.21
C PRO A 148 -2.00 12.10 -44.89
N ASN A 149 -2.59 11.06 -44.31
CA ASN A 149 -3.62 10.25 -44.94
C ASN A 149 -4.90 10.16 -44.09
N HIS A 150 -4.99 10.98 -43.03
CA HIS A 150 -6.13 11.06 -42.11
C HIS A 150 -6.43 9.76 -41.36
N LYS A 151 -5.48 8.82 -41.32
CA LYS A 151 -5.63 7.56 -40.58
C LYS A 151 -4.88 7.64 -39.27
N HIS A 152 -5.44 7.01 -38.23
CA HIS A 152 -4.72 6.75 -37.00
C HIS A 152 -3.54 5.82 -37.21
N ARG A 153 -2.48 6.11 -36.48
CA ARG A 153 -1.37 5.21 -36.20
C ARG A 153 -1.43 4.87 -34.72
N ALA A 154 -1.57 3.58 -34.42
CA ALA A 154 -1.38 3.06 -33.08
C ALA A 154 0.11 3.12 -32.70
N ILE A 155 0.38 3.63 -31.51
CA ILE A 155 1.70 3.71 -30.90
C ILE A 155 1.58 3.05 -29.54
N GLU A 156 2.24 1.91 -29.36
CA GLU A 156 2.27 1.21 -28.07
C GLU A 156 3.36 1.84 -27.19
N ALA A 157 3.03 2.17 -25.94
CA ALA A 157 3.96 2.75 -24.97
C ALA A 157 5.20 1.87 -24.79
N ALA A 158 5.01 0.57 -24.55
CA ALA A 158 6.08 -0.42 -24.42
C ALA A 158 7.05 -0.44 -25.63
N SER A 159 6.57 -0.14 -26.83
CA SER A 159 7.42 -0.12 -28.05
C SER A 159 8.39 1.07 -28.10
N LEU A 160 8.16 2.08 -27.26
CA LEU A 160 8.99 3.27 -27.15
C LEU A 160 10.03 3.15 -26.05
N VAL A 161 9.91 2.18 -25.14
CA VAL A 161 10.79 2.02 -23.97
C VAL A 161 12.06 1.26 -24.37
N ALA A 162 13.23 1.80 -24.02
CA ALA A 162 14.52 1.11 -24.10
C ALA A 162 14.82 0.32 -22.83
N SER A 163 14.54 0.92 -21.68
CA SER A 163 14.63 0.29 -20.37
C SER A 163 13.75 1.04 -19.38
N VAL A 164 13.15 0.29 -18.48
CA VAL A 164 12.64 0.77 -17.20
C VAL A 164 13.32 -0.04 -16.12
N THR A 165 13.80 0.62 -15.08
CA THR A 165 14.51 -0.04 -13.98
C THR A 165 14.26 0.73 -12.70
N ASP A 166 14.11 0.02 -11.60
CA ASP A 166 14.15 0.61 -10.28
C ASP A 166 15.08 -0.19 -9.35
N ALA A 167 15.59 0.45 -8.30
CA ALA A 167 16.48 -0.18 -7.32
C ALA A 167 15.74 -1.13 -6.37
N CYS A 168 14.49 -0.82 -6.08
CA CYS A 168 13.63 -1.46 -5.09
C CYS A 168 12.50 -2.28 -5.73
N ASP A 169 12.08 -1.92 -6.95
CA ASP A 169 11.13 -2.67 -7.78
C ASP A 169 11.82 -3.29 -9.00
N THR A 170 12.24 -4.56 -8.84
CA THR A 170 12.92 -5.31 -9.91
C THR A 170 11.97 -5.96 -10.91
N GLU A 171 10.65 -5.91 -10.68
CA GLU A 171 9.65 -6.53 -11.55
C GLU A 171 9.11 -5.56 -12.61
N LEU A 172 9.41 -4.26 -12.49
CA LEU A 172 9.06 -3.26 -13.49
C LEU A 172 9.51 -3.62 -14.90
N SER A 173 8.61 -3.39 -15.85
CA SER A 173 8.77 -3.75 -17.24
C SER A 173 8.18 -2.70 -18.18
N ALA A 174 8.51 -2.80 -19.46
CA ALA A 174 7.99 -1.87 -20.47
C ALA A 174 6.45 -1.90 -20.59
N ASP A 175 5.79 -2.98 -20.13
CA ASP A 175 4.34 -3.12 -20.15
C ASP A 175 3.66 -2.30 -19.04
N ASP A 176 4.40 -1.88 -18.01
CA ASP A 176 3.92 -1.02 -16.92
C ASP A 176 3.95 0.48 -17.28
N VAL A 177 4.52 0.81 -18.44
CA VAL A 177 4.60 2.19 -18.96
C VAL A 177 3.33 2.52 -19.74
N VAL A 178 2.68 3.64 -19.39
CA VAL A 178 1.42 4.10 -19.97
C VAL A 178 1.53 5.53 -20.49
N PHE A 179 0.60 5.96 -21.34
CA PHE A 179 0.46 7.37 -21.72
C PHE A 179 -0.33 8.12 -20.64
N VAL A 180 0.30 9.11 -20.03
CA VAL A 180 -0.31 9.94 -18.96
C VAL A 180 -0.89 11.24 -19.49
N ARG A 181 -0.35 11.77 -20.60
CA ARG A 181 -0.79 13.02 -21.21
C ARG A 181 -0.41 13.08 -22.67
N GLY A 182 -1.24 13.73 -23.48
CA GLY A 182 -0.97 13.94 -24.89
C GLY A 182 -1.43 15.31 -25.35
N THR A 183 -0.65 15.97 -26.20
CA THR A 183 -1.01 17.28 -26.77
C THR A 183 -0.85 17.29 -28.27
N SER A 184 -1.51 18.26 -28.91
CA SER A 184 -1.23 18.63 -30.30
C SER A 184 -1.13 20.13 -30.43
N ASP A 185 -0.18 20.59 -31.24
CA ASP A 185 0.03 22.01 -31.53
C ASP A 185 -0.96 22.60 -32.55
N GLU A 186 -1.76 21.76 -33.17
CA GLU A 186 -2.86 22.15 -34.04
C GLU A 186 -4.20 21.77 -33.41
N ALA A 187 -5.22 22.59 -33.66
CA ALA A 187 -6.57 22.28 -33.22
C ALA A 187 -7.09 20.99 -33.87
N GLU A 188 -8.02 20.33 -33.17
CA GLU A 188 -8.68 19.11 -33.63
C GLU A 188 -9.40 19.29 -34.97
N ASP A 189 -10.22 20.34 -35.13
CA ASP A 189 -10.80 20.73 -36.42
C ASP A 189 -10.09 21.97 -36.98
N GLY A 190 -9.13 21.74 -37.88
CA GLY A 190 -8.34 22.77 -38.52
C GLY A 190 -8.82 23.14 -39.92
N THR A 191 -8.32 24.28 -40.43
CA THR A 191 -8.63 24.65 -41.82
C THR A 191 -7.76 23.86 -42.80
N GLY A 192 -8.40 23.06 -43.65
CA GLY A 192 -7.73 22.41 -44.79
C GLY A 192 -7.07 21.07 -44.50
N ASP A 193 -7.39 20.45 -43.36
CA ASP A 193 -7.09 19.06 -43.00
C ASP A 193 -8.22 18.08 -43.37
N GLY A 194 -9.42 18.57 -43.73
CA GLY A 194 -10.58 17.72 -44.03
C GLY A 194 -11.62 17.61 -42.91
N SER A 195 -11.45 18.37 -41.81
CA SER A 195 -12.37 18.47 -40.67
C SER A 195 -12.65 17.12 -40.01
N THR A 196 -11.59 16.39 -39.73
CA THR A 196 -11.60 15.18 -38.89
C THR A 196 -11.56 15.57 -37.42
N LEU A 197 -12.16 14.73 -36.57
CA LEU A 197 -12.06 14.84 -35.11
C LEU A 197 -11.27 13.64 -34.57
N ASP A 198 -11.01 13.62 -33.28
CA ASP A 198 -10.31 12.56 -32.57
C ASP A 198 -8.89 12.35 -33.10
N ASP A 199 -8.11 13.43 -33.12
CA ASP A 199 -6.77 13.42 -33.73
C ASP A 199 -5.70 12.80 -32.84
N LEU A 200 -6.00 12.75 -31.55
CA LEU A 200 -5.24 12.10 -30.51
C LEU A 200 -6.25 11.46 -29.55
N LEU A 201 -6.09 10.17 -29.31
CA LEU A 201 -6.87 9.41 -28.33
C LEU A 201 -5.96 8.40 -27.65
N PHE A 202 -6.28 8.05 -26.41
CA PHE A 202 -5.69 6.89 -25.73
C PHE A 202 -6.65 5.70 -25.77
N GLY A 203 -6.09 4.50 -25.97
CA GLY A 203 -6.82 3.25 -25.87
C GLY A 203 -7.11 2.87 -24.41
N GLU A 204 -7.88 1.81 -24.23
CA GLU A 204 -8.15 1.23 -22.90
C GLU A 204 -6.82 0.93 -22.16
N GLY A 205 -6.74 1.36 -20.90
CA GLY A 205 -5.53 1.22 -20.08
C GLY A 205 -4.35 2.09 -20.51
N CYS A 206 -4.54 3.02 -21.45
CA CYS A 206 -3.54 4.01 -21.88
C CYS A 206 -2.21 3.40 -22.36
N SER A 207 -2.17 2.10 -22.67
CA SER A 207 -0.98 1.44 -23.23
C SER A 207 -0.75 1.79 -24.70
N THR A 208 -1.77 2.33 -25.37
CA THR A 208 -1.76 2.65 -26.80
C THR A 208 -2.26 4.07 -27.04
N ALA A 209 -1.49 4.86 -27.78
CA ALA A 209 -1.93 6.14 -28.33
C ALA A 209 -2.33 6.00 -29.80
N TYR A 210 -3.49 6.53 -30.17
CA TYR A 210 -3.97 6.62 -31.54
C TYR A 210 -3.78 8.04 -32.06
N VAL A 211 -2.70 8.25 -32.82
CA VAL A 211 -2.35 9.57 -33.38
C VAL A 211 -2.72 9.62 -34.85
N ARG A 212 -3.46 10.64 -35.28
CA ARG A 212 -3.86 10.77 -36.68
C ARG A 212 -2.73 11.31 -37.54
N SER A 213 -2.46 10.64 -38.67
CA SER A 213 -1.49 11.11 -39.68
C SER A 213 -2.11 12.24 -40.50
N GLU A 214 -2.20 13.42 -39.91
CA GLU A 214 -2.69 14.61 -40.57
C GLU A 214 -2.13 15.91 -40.01
N ARG A 215 -2.47 17.01 -40.68
CA ARG A 215 -2.07 18.37 -40.32
C ARG A 215 -2.91 19.39 -41.08
N ALA A 216 -2.97 20.61 -40.57
CA ALA A 216 -3.58 21.74 -41.23
C ALA A 216 -2.76 22.16 -42.46
N GLY A 217 -3.41 22.20 -43.62
CA GLY A 217 -2.77 22.58 -44.90
C GLY A 217 -1.98 23.91 -44.89
N PRO A 218 -2.45 24.97 -44.20
CA PRO A 218 -1.77 26.27 -44.12
C PRO A 218 -0.61 26.38 -43.12
N GLN A 219 -0.45 25.43 -42.20
CA GLN A 219 0.53 25.50 -41.11
C GLN A 219 1.88 24.86 -41.54
N ASP A 220 2.83 24.68 -40.61
CA ASP A 220 4.15 24.09 -40.89
C ASP A 220 4.21 22.56 -40.65
N GLY A 221 3.11 22.00 -40.15
CA GLY A 221 2.86 20.58 -39.96
C GLY A 221 2.62 20.29 -38.49
N ARG A 222 1.89 19.21 -38.22
CA ARG A 222 1.44 18.90 -36.85
C ARG A 222 2.54 18.27 -36.03
N VAL A 223 2.64 18.66 -34.77
CA VAL A 223 3.39 17.98 -33.73
C VAL A 223 2.42 17.51 -32.65
N TYR A 224 2.57 16.26 -32.26
CA TYR A 224 1.98 15.71 -31.05
C TYR A 224 3.09 15.53 -30.02
N GLU A 225 2.82 15.91 -28.78
CA GLU A 225 3.66 15.58 -27.64
C GLU A 225 2.96 14.50 -26.83
N LEU A 226 3.55 13.32 -26.69
CA LEU A 226 3.01 12.24 -25.87
C LEU A 226 3.91 12.04 -24.66
N THR A 227 3.34 12.19 -23.48
CA THR A 227 3.99 11.97 -22.20
C THR A 227 3.70 10.53 -21.75
N LEU A 228 4.76 9.76 -21.56
CA LEU A 228 4.72 8.43 -20.99
C LEU A 228 5.04 8.53 -19.50
N GLY A 229 4.38 7.72 -18.68
CA GLY A 229 4.62 7.62 -17.24
C GLY A 229 4.74 6.17 -16.78
N VAL A 230 5.44 5.97 -15.68
CA VAL A 230 5.53 4.70 -14.95
C VAL A 230 5.66 4.97 -13.45
N ALA A 231 5.04 4.14 -12.63
CA ALA A 231 5.15 4.15 -11.18
C ALA A 231 5.86 2.87 -10.69
N ASP A 232 6.60 2.97 -9.60
CA ASP A 232 7.08 1.80 -8.86
C ASP A 232 6.08 1.32 -7.80
N GLY A 233 6.37 0.21 -7.12
CA GLY A 233 5.59 -0.31 -6.00
C GLY A 233 5.55 0.59 -4.74
N ALA A 234 6.29 1.70 -4.71
CA ALA A 234 6.18 2.74 -3.68
C ALA A 234 5.31 3.93 -4.13
N GLY A 235 4.79 3.91 -5.36
CA GLY A 235 3.95 4.96 -5.95
C GLY A 235 4.74 6.14 -6.51
N LEU A 236 6.08 6.07 -6.54
CA LEU A 236 6.89 7.15 -7.11
C LEU A 236 6.87 7.06 -8.63
N THR A 237 6.70 8.20 -9.29
CA THR A 237 6.48 8.26 -10.75
C THR A 237 7.66 8.88 -11.49
N SER A 238 7.87 8.40 -12.71
CA SER A 238 8.77 9.02 -13.69
C SER A 238 8.08 9.19 -15.02
N GLU A 239 8.38 10.31 -15.68
CA GLU A 239 7.82 10.66 -16.97
C GLU A 239 8.89 10.82 -18.06
N ALA A 240 8.50 10.54 -19.30
CA ALA A 240 9.32 10.82 -20.46
C ALA A 240 8.45 11.20 -21.67
N VAL A 241 8.95 12.13 -22.48
CA VAL A 241 8.19 12.69 -23.61
C VAL A 241 8.71 12.14 -24.95
N VAL A 242 7.77 11.76 -25.82
CA VAL A 242 8.02 11.48 -27.24
C VAL A 242 7.26 12.48 -28.11
N THR A 243 7.94 13.04 -29.11
CA THR A 243 7.31 13.90 -30.12
C THR A 243 6.94 13.09 -31.35
N VAL A 244 5.75 13.31 -31.91
CA VAL A 244 5.29 12.68 -33.15
C VAL A 244 4.93 13.76 -34.15
N SER A 245 5.64 13.81 -35.28
CA SER A 245 5.48 14.87 -36.27
C SER A 245 4.81 14.38 -37.55
N VAL A 246 3.94 15.22 -38.13
CA VAL A 246 3.34 15.05 -39.45
C VAL A 246 3.79 16.19 -40.37
N PRO A 247 4.98 16.08 -41.00
CA PRO A 247 5.56 17.18 -41.80
C PRO A 247 4.86 17.39 -43.15
N HIS A 248 4.99 18.59 -43.73
CA HIS A 248 4.56 18.87 -45.11
C HIS A 248 5.42 18.21 -46.19
N SER A 249 6.67 17.88 -45.87
CA SER A 249 7.56 17.21 -46.81
C SER A 249 8.53 16.29 -46.09
N ARG A 250 8.96 15.21 -46.76
CA ARG A 250 9.93 14.24 -46.22
C ARG A 250 11.38 14.78 -46.09
N GLY A 251 11.61 16.06 -46.37
CA GLY A 251 12.94 16.68 -46.32
C GLY A 251 13.01 17.83 -45.30
N LYS A 252 14.23 18.32 -45.02
CA LYS A 252 14.51 19.39 -44.01
C LYS A 252 13.73 20.71 -44.18
N LYS A 253 12.99 20.91 -45.28
CA LYS A 253 12.28 22.15 -45.61
C LYS A 253 10.77 22.11 -45.30
N GLY A 254 10.26 21.02 -44.74
CA GLY A 254 8.87 20.93 -44.32
C GLY A 254 8.72 20.21 -42.99
N THR A 255 9.66 20.43 -42.07
CA THR A 255 9.59 19.94 -40.69
C THR A 255 8.42 20.59 -39.98
N ALA A 256 7.62 19.80 -39.28
CA ALA A 256 6.65 20.30 -38.31
C ALA A 256 7.41 21.02 -37.19
N VAL A 257 6.85 22.11 -36.68
CA VAL A 257 7.43 22.89 -35.59
C VAL A 257 6.36 23.02 -34.53
N ASP A 258 6.65 22.49 -33.35
CA ASP A 258 5.75 22.64 -32.21
C ASP A 258 5.54 24.12 -31.90
N SER A 259 4.29 24.56 -32.05
CA SER A 259 3.84 25.94 -31.84
C SER A 259 3.04 26.14 -30.54
N GLY A 260 2.99 25.11 -29.69
CA GLY A 260 2.32 25.09 -28.39
C GLY A 260 0.92 24.46 -28.45
N ASP A 261 0.48 23.93 -27.31
CA ASP A 261 -0.73 23.10 -27.19
C ASP A 261 -2.01 23.82 -27.65
N ALA A 262 -2.64 23.28 -28.70
CA ALA A 262 -3.98 23.64 -29.17
C ALA A 262 -5.03 22.56 -28.83
N LEU A 263 -4.59 21.33 -28.56
CA LEU A 263 -5.37 20.22 -28.03
C LEU A 263 -4.59 19.58 -26.88
N VAL A 264 -5.30 19.18 -25.83
CA VAL A 264 -4.77 18.40 -24.71
C VAL A 264 -5.73 17.23 -24.45
N VAL A 265 -5.16 16.04 -24.27
CA VAL A 265 -5.85 14.80 -23.91
C VAL A 265 -5.12 14.24 -22.71
N GLU A 266 -5.80 14.15 -21.58
CA GLU A 266 -5.24 13.53 -20.39
C GLU A 266 -5.40 12.00 -20.48
N GLY A 267 -4.38 11.28 -20.02
CA GLY A 267 -4.41 9.84 -19.86
C GLY A 267 -5.00 9.51 -18.50
N GLU A 268 -6.30 9.23 -18.45
CA GLU A 268 -7.01 8.78 -17.23
C GLU A 268 -6.57 7.38 -16.74
N CYS A 269 -5.53 6.81 -17.37
CA CYS A 269 -4.92 5.54 -17.01
C CYS A 269 -3.43 5.67 -16.74
N GLY A 270 -2.94 6.90 -16.54
CA GLY A 270 -1.72 7.10 -15.77
C GLY A 270 -1.87 6.56 -14.35
N PRO A 271 -0.78 6.25 -13.63
CA PRO A 271 -0.86 6.21 -12.19
C PRO A 271 -1.37 7.59 -11.74
N VAL A 272 -2.65 7.69 -11.40
CA VAL A 272 -3.15 8.88 -10.71
C VAL A 272 -2.40 8.85 -9.40
N ASP A 273 -1.53 9.85 -9.21
CA ASP A 273 -0.95 10.09 -7.90
C ASP A 273 -2.11 10.56 -7.02
N LEU A 274 -2.82 9.58 -6.43
CA LEU A 274 -4.05 9.80 -5.68
C LEU A 274 -3.77 10.55 -4.38
N CYS A 275 -2.52 10.53 -3.90
CA CYS A 275 -2.04 11.33 -2.79
C CYS A 275 -0.68 11.96 -3.16
N PRO A 276 -0.67 13.01 -3.99
CA PRO A 276 0.56 13.65 -4.41
C PRO A 276 1.32 14.24 -3.23
N ALA A 277 2.63 14.47 -3.39
CA ALA A 277 3.50 14.94 -2.30
C ALA A 277 3.03 16.26 -1.66
N GLU A 278 2.28 17.09 -2.40
CA GLU A 278 1.62 18.31 -1.93
C GLU A 278 0.11 18.18 -2.17
N PRO A 279 -0.74 18.79 -1.33
CA PRO A 279 -2.19 18.75 -1.52
C PRO A 279 -2.58 19.37 -2.88
N SER A 280 -3.55 18.76 -3.56
CA SER A 280 -4.06 19.28 -4.83
C SER A 280 -4.88 20.56 -4.62
N ASP A 281 -4.49 21.65 -5.28
CA ASP A 281 -5.27 22.91 -5.32
C ASP A 281 -6.60 22.80 -6.09
N ALA A 282 -6.84 21.66 -6.77
CA ALA A 282 -8.03 21.44 -7.59
C ALA A 282 -9.22 20.87 -6.79
N CYS A 283 -9.03 20.46 -5.54
CA CYS A 283 -10.08 19.82 -4.76
C CYS A 283 -11.21 20.77 -4.37
N GLU A 284 -12.44 20.24 -4.36
CA GLU A 284 -13.60 20.99 -3.90
C GLU A 284 -13.65 21.05 -2.38
N ASP A 285 -13.87 22.25 -1.83
CA ASP A 285 -14.07 22.46 -0.39
C ASP A 285 -15.31 21.70 0.12
N ALA A 286 -15.12 20.78 1.07
CA ALA A 286 -16.16 19.95 1.64
C ALA A 286 -17.07 20.68 2.68
N GLY A 287 -16.79 21.95 2.97
CA GLY A 287 -17.57 22.86 3.79
C GLY A 287 -17.36 22.70 5.30
N GLU A 288 -18.46 22.63 6.06
CA GLU A 288 -18.41 22.47 7.52
C GLU A 288 -17.93 21.05 7.84
N ALA A 289 -16.75 20.94 8.45
CA ALA A 289 -16.05 19.67 8.65
C ALA A 289 -15.57 19.50 10.09
N GLU A 290 -15.54 18.25 10.56
CA GLU A 290 -14.83 17.84 11.78
C GLU A 290 -13.92 16.67 11.46
N VAL A 291 -12.72 16.68 12.06
CA VAL A 291 -11.78 15.57 12.02
C VAL A 291 -11.42 15.13 13.43
N THR A 292 -11.21 13.83 13.59
CA THR A 292 -10.65 13.24 14.80
C THR A 292 -9.67 12.16 14.40
N LEU A 293 -8.42 12.32 14.78
CA LEU A 293 -7.34 11.36 14.65
C LEU A 293 -7.01 10.83 16.05
N ARG A 294 -6.87 9.52 16.17
CA ARG A 294 -6.55 8.87 17.45
C ARG A 294 -5.57 7.77 17.24
N GLU A 295 -4.54 7.73 18.07
CA GLU A 295 -3.71 6.54 18.19
C GLU A 295 -4.35 5.55 19.17
N GLY A 296 -4.25 4.27 18.85
CA GLY A 296 -4.83 3.20 19.65
C GLY A 296 -3.98 1.94 19.61
N ALA A 297 -4.21 1.04 20.56
CA ALA A 297 -3.48 -0.22 20.67
C ALA A 297 -3.73 -1.21 19.50
N ARG A 298 -4.49 -0.82 18.46
CA ARG A 298 -4.78 -1.62 17.26
C ARG A 298 -4.72 -0.71 16.02
N GLY A 299 -3.72 0.16 16.00
CA GLY A 299 -3.49 1.16 14.97
C GLY A 299 -4.29 2.44 15.15
N GLY A 300 -4.12 3.33 14.18
CA GLY A 300 -4.80 4.62 14.13
C GLY A 300 -6.31 4.49 13.96
N SER A 301 -7.06 5.51 14.36
CA SER A 301 -8.44 5.71 13.93
C SER A 301 -8.64 7.14 13.48
N LEU A 302 -9.23 7.26 12.29
CA LEU A 302 -9.66 8.52 11.71
C LEU A 302 -11.18 8.55 11.60
N ARG A 303 -11.75 9.69 11.98
CA ARG A 303 -13.11 10.08 11.60
C ARG A 303 -13.08 11.45 10.99
N TRP A 304 -13.58 11.55 9.77
CA TRP A 304 -13.81 12.81 9.10
C TRP A 304 -15.27 12.89 8.67
N LYS A 305 -15.92 14.00 9.00
CA LYS A 305 -17.26 14.31 8.52
C LYS A 305 -17.25 15.70 7.93
N ALA A 306 -17.86 15.85 6.78
CA ALA A 306 -18.02 17.13 6.10
C ALA A 306 -19.46 17.26 5.58
N LYS A 307 -19.93 18.49 5.41
CA LYS A 307 -21.25 18.79 4.83
C LYS A 307 -21.29 20.20 4.26
N GLY A 308 -22.20 20.40 3.31
CA GLY A 308 -22.52 21.73 2.79
C GLY A 308 -21.87 22.06 1.45
N PHE A 309 -20.96 21.22 0.96
CA PHE A 309 -20.49 21.27 -0.43
C PHE A 309 -21.64 21.05 -1.41
N ALA A 310 -21.51 21.61 -2.61
CA ALA A 310 -22.50 21.43 -3.66
C ALA A 310 -22.40 19.98 -4.17
N ALA A 311 -23.52 19.26 -4.17
CA ALA A 311 -23.54 17.90 -4.73
C ALA A 311 -24.94 17.51 -5.21
N THR A 312 -25.00 16.83 -6.34
CA THR A 312 -26.17 16.10 -6.82
C THR A 312 -26.03 14.61 -6.50
N ASP A 313 -27.10 13.84 -6.69
CA ASP A 313 -27.02 12.38 -6.52
C ASP A 313 -26.12 11.72 -7.59
N ASP A 314 -25.87 12.40 -8.71
CA ASP A 314 -25.01 11.94 -9.81
C ASP A 314 -23.54 12.30 -9.57
N ASP A 315 -23.24 13.43 -8.90
CA ASP A 315 -21.87 13.82 -8.49
C ASP A 315 -21.35 13.01 -7.29
N VAL A 316 -22.18 12.14 -6.72
CA VAL A 316 -21.90 11.43 -5.47
C VAL A 316 -21.41 10.03 -5.76
N ALA A 317 -20.08 9.96 -5.87
CA ALA A 317 -19.24 8.79 -6.07
C ALA A 317 -19.57 8.04 -7.35
N ASP A 318 -18.66 7.90 -8.30
CA ASP A 318 -18.93 7.08 -9.49
C ASP A 318 -19.14 5.60 -9.06
N ASP A 319 -20.04 4.88 -9.74
CA ASP A 319 -20.23 3.44 -9.52
C ASP A 319 -18.98 2.60 -9.87
N GLY A 320 -18.00 3.21 -10.56
CA GLY A 320 -16.77 2.58 -11.05
C GLY A 320 -15.45 3.09 -10.46
N ALA A 321 -15.43 4.16 -9.67
CA ALA A 321 -14.18 4.78 -9.23
C ALA A 321 -13.64 4.18 -7.90
N ASP A 322 -12.32 4.04 -7.83
CA ASP A 322 -11.59 3.74 -6.60
C ASP A 322 -11.34 5.07 -5.84
N TYR A 323 -11.39 5.06 -4.51
CA TYR A 323 -11.22 6.27 -3.69
C TYR A 323 -10.11 6.13 -2.67
N GLN A 324 -9.21 7.11 -2.58
CA GLN A 324 -8.13 7.17 -1.60
C GLN A 324 -8.27 8.38 -0.68
N LEU A 325 -7.85 8.21 0.59
CA LEU A 325 -7.86 9.26 1.60
C LEU A 325 -6.42 9.72 1.89
N CYS A 326 -6.16 11.01 1.70
CA CYS A 326 -4.87 11.64 1.92
C CYS A 326 -4.91 12.57 3.14
N ILE A 327 -3.82 12.62 3.90
CA ILE A 327 -3.64 13.50 5.05
C ILE A 327 -2.31 14.26 4.89
N TYR A 328 -2.39 15.58 4.92
CA TYR A 328 -1.27 16.50 4.72
C TYR A 328 -1.02 17.34 5.97
N LEU A 329 0.25 17.64 6.20
CA LEU A 329 0.72 18.60 7.21
C LEU A 329 1.49 19.72 6.49
N ASP A 330 1.17 20.99 6.77
CA ASP A 330 1.77 22.16 6.11
C ASP A 330 3.24 22.46 6.52
N ASP A 331 3.93 21.54 7.19
CA ASP A 331 5.31 21.72 7.64
C ASP A 331 6.38 21.45 6.56
N GLY A 332 5.94 21.13 5.34
CA GLY A 332 6.79 21.01 4.15
C GLY A 332 7.58 19.70 4.06
N VAL A 333 7.14 18.64 4.75
CA VAL A 333 7.70 17.28 4.62
C VAL A 333 6.60 16.24 4.63
N THR A 334 6.54 15.46 3.54
CA THR A 334 5.92 14.14 3.29
C THR A 334 4.49 13.91 3.83
N PRO A 335 3.51 13.53 2.98
CA PRO A 335 2.18 13.12 3.46
C PRO A 335 2.34 12.05 4.54
N VAL A 336 1.61 12.20 5.66
CA VAL A 336 1.65 11.14 6.67
C VAL A 336 0.71 10.02 6.21
N LEU A 337 1.32 9.11 5.43
CA LEU A 337 0.93 7.78 4.97
C LEU A 337 -0.44 7.25 5.42
N ALA A 338 -1.16 6.62 4.48
CA ALA A 338 -1.50 5.19 4.57
C ALA A 338 -2.04 4.70 3.22
N ASP A 339 -1.24 3.92 2.50
CA ASP A 339 -1.71 3.18 1.34
C ASP A 339 -2.69 2.05 1.76
N ASP A 340 -3.51 1.68 0.79
CA ASP A 340 -4.81 1.02 0.82
C ASP A 340 -5.67 1.33 2.06
N PRO A 341 -6.41 2.44 1.90
CA PRO A 341 -7.78 2.08 1.69
C PRO A 341 -8.44 2.81 0.55
N ALA A 342 -8.01 2.40 -0.64
CA ALA A 342 -8.91 2.32 -1.75
C ALA A 342 -10.22 1.70 -1.25
N ALA A 343 -11.31 2.46 -1.33
CA ALA A 343 -12.61 1.82 -1.41
C ALA A 343 -12.69 1.27 -2.83
N PRO A 344 -12.46 -0.05 -3.08
CA PRO A 344 -12.54 -0.58 -4.42
C PRO A 344 -13.93 -0.27 -4.98
N ALA A 345 -14.01 0.08 -6.26
CA ALA A 345 -15.25 0.40 -6.95
C ALA A 345 -16.36 -0.63 -6.65
N SER A 346 -16.01 -1.92 -6.67
CA SER A 346 -16.92 -3.03 -6.37
C SER A 346 -17.43 -3.13 -4.92
N GLY A 347 -16.85 -2.37 -3.99
CA GLY A 347 -17.19 -2.33 -2.57
C GLY A 347 -18.32 -1.34 -2.23
N TRP A 348 -18.65 -0.44 -3.15
CA TRP A 348 -19.71 0.56 -2.97
C TRP A 348 -21.11 -0.04 -3.13
N LYS A 349 -22.04 0.42 -2.29
CA LYS A 349 -23.44 -0.01 -2.33
C LYS A 349 -24.37 1.20 -2.26
N ALA A 350 -25.28 1.29 -3.23
CA ALA A 350 -26.38 2.23 -3.17
C ALA A 350 -27.30 1.92 -1.97
N GLY A 351 -27.68 2.95 -1.22
CA GLY A 351 -28.51 2.82 -0.04
C GLY A 351 -29.46 3.99 0.16
N LYS A 352 -30.27 3.92 1.22
CA LYS A 352 -31.15 5.03 1.61
C LYS A 352 -30.29 6.20 2.14
N GLY A 353 -30.12 7.23 1.31
CA GLY A 353 -29.31 8.41 1.61
C GLY A 353 -27.85 8.26 1.17
N GLY A 354 -27.65 8.01 -0.13
CA GLY A 354 -26.34 8.00 -0.82
C GLY A 354 -25.67 6.64 -0.98
N LYS A 355 -24.47 6.66 -1.58
CA LYS A 355 -23.59 5.51 -1.76
C LYS A 355 -22.75 5.28 -0.51
N ARG A 356 -22.52 4.01 -0.19
CA ARG A 356 -21.78 3.62 1.01
C ARG A 356 -20.79 2.51 0.70
N PHE A 357 -19.55 2.75 1.05
CA PHE A 357 -18.53 1.74 1.17
C PHE A 357 -18.52 1.16 2.59
N HIS A 358 -18.40 -0.17 2.68
CA HIS A 358 -18.14 -0.85 3.95
C HIS A 358 -17.02 -1.86 3.73
N GLY A 359 -15.83 -1.56 4.24
CA GLY A 359 -14.73 -2.52 4.31
C GLY A 359 -15.11 -3.72 5.18
N LYS A 360 -14.63 -4.92 4.84
CA LYS A 360 -14.81 -6.10 5.69
C LYS A 360 -13.97 -5.91 6.96
N LYS A 361 -14.60 -5.96 8.14
CA LYS A 361 -13.90 -5.98 9.45
C LYS A 361 -13.18 -7.31 9.75
N ALA A 362 -12.64 -8.00 8.76
CA ALA A 362 -12.18 -9.37 8.93
C ALA A 362 -10.81 -9.59 8.28
N GLY A 363 -9.76 -9.21 9.00
CA GLY A 363 -8.36 -9.50 8.68
C GLY A 363 -7.42 -8.54 9.40
N PRO A 364 -6.13 -8.88 9.55
CA PRO A 364 -5.09 -8.06 10.21
C PRO A 364 -4.69 -6.78 9.44
N HIS A 365 -5.52 -6.34 8.49
CA HIS A 365 -5.31 -5.27 7.51
C HIS A 365 -6.55 -4.35 7.53
N ALA A 366 -6.46 -3.13 8.03
CA ALA A 366 -7.62 -2.22 7.98
C ALA A 366 -7.24 -0.74 7.87
N GLY A 367 -7.54 -0.15 6.70
CA GLY A 367 -7.64 1.30 6.46
C GLY A 367 -9.09 1.83 6.55
N LEU A 368 -9.65 2.43 5.49
CA LEU A 368 -11.02 2.92 5.30
C LEU A 368 -12.00 1.79 5.59
N THR A 369 -12.56 1.83 6.79
CA THR A 369 -13.58 0.87 7.21
C THR A 369 -14.95 1.26 6.70
N ARG A 370 -15.16 2.55 6.40
CA ARG A 370 -16.43 3.11 5.94
C ARG A 370 -16.19 4.42 5.23
N ALA A 371 -16.77 4.56 4.04
CA ALA A 371 -17.08 5.86 3.46
C ALA A 371 -18.58 5.93 3.16
N GLN A 372 -19.16 7.10 3.37
CA GLN A 372 -20.52 7.40 2.97
C GLN A 372 -20.55 8.79 2.36
N LEU A 373 -20.95 8.83 1.10
CA LEU A 373 -21.16 10.06 0.37
C LEU A 373 -22.66 10.14 0.01
N HIS A 374 -23.28 11.28 0.27
CA HIS A 374 -24.69 11.48 -0.04
C HIS A 374 -25.03 12.93 -0.34
N ALA A 375 -25.86 13.15 -1.35
CA ALA A 375 -26.46 14.43 -1.62
C ALA A 375 -27.90 14.47 -1.08
N LYS A 376 -28.33 15.66 -0.65
CA LYS A 376 -29.72 15.93 -0.31
C LYS A 376 -30.07 17.37 -0.60
N LYS A 377 -30.96 17.57 -1.58
CA LYS A 377 -31.42 18.92 -2.02
C LYS A 377 -30.26 19.84 -2.46
N GLY A 378 -29.28 19.29 -3.17
CA GLY A 378 -28.13 20.06 -3.69
C GLY A 378 -27.00 20.29 -2.69
N ALA A 379 -27.11 19.75 -1.46
CA ALA A 379 -26.05 19.78 -0.46
C ALA A 379 -25.52 18.38 -0.21
N GLY A 380 -24.21 18.23 -0.36
CA GLY A 380 -23.44 17.03 -0.09
C GLY A 380 -23.14 16.86 1.40
N ALA A 381 -22.90 15.62 1.79
CA ALA A 381 -22.36 15.27 3.08
C ALA A 381 -21.52 13.99 2.98
N LEU A 382 -20.34 14.07 3.59
CA LEU A 382 -19.29 13.08 3.62
C LEU A 382 -19.13 12.54 5.04
N ALA A 383 -18.97 11.23 5.16
CA ALA A 383 -18.57 10.59 6.40
C ALA A 383 -17.56 9.47 6.11
N VAL A 384 -16.31 9.74 6.44
CA VAL A 384 -15.15 8.86 6.30
C VAL A 384 -14.78 8.31 7.67
N GLY A 385 -14.51 7.01 7.72
CA GLY A 385 -14.00 6.33 8.89
C GLY A 385 -12.94 5.33 8.50
N ALA A 386 -11.70 5.57 8.90
CA ALA A 386 -10.60 4.63 8.76
C ALA A 386 -10.14 4.15 10.14
N SER A 387 -9.70 2.90 10.23
CA SER A 387 -9.11 2.38 11.46
C SER A 387 -8.42 1.05 11.23
N GLY A 388 -7.28 0.87 11.87
CA GLY A 388 -6.52 -0.39 11.90
C GLY A 388 -5.03 -0.15 11.83
N ASP A 389 -4.27 -1.23 11.85
CA ASP A 389 -2.81 -1.21 11.98
C ASP A 389 -2.10 -0.65 10.72
N GLU A 390 -2.78 -0.63 9.57
CA GLU A 390 -2.32 -0.02 8.31
C GLU A 390 -2.66 1.47 8.19
N LEU A 391 -3.58 1.98 9.04
CA LEU A 391 -3.83 3.41 9.11
C LEU A 391 -2.70 4.07 9.92
N THR A 392 -1.65 4.45 9.21
CA THR A 392 -0.62 5.34 9.73
C THR A 392 -1.23 6.74 9.88
N LEU A 393 -0.95 7.39 11.01
CA LEU A 393 -1.44 8.74 11.30
C LEU A 393 -0.24 9.66 11.49
N PRO A 394 -0.40 10.98 11.29
CA PRO A 394 0.60 11.96 11.72
C PRO A 394 0.97 11.72 13.18
N PRO A 395 2.28 11.80 13.52
CA PRO A 395 2.71 11.63 14.90
C PRO A 395 1.98 12.65 15.78
N LEU A 396 1.36 12.15 16.85
CA LEU A 396 0.63 12.98 17.79
C LEU A 396 1.49 13.30 19.03
N PRO A 397 1.42 14.52 19.59
CA PRO A 397 0.64 15.66 19.10
C PRO A 397 1.24 16.29 17.84
N ILE A 398 0.37 16.86 17.01
CA ILE A 398 0.79 17.61 15.81
C ILE A 398 1.48 18.90 16.25
N PRO A 399 2.60 19.34 15.63
CA PRO A 399 3.27 20.57 16.03
C PRO A 399 2.34 21.80 16.01
N ASP A 400 2.48 22.67 17.02
CA ASP A 400 1.66 23.87 17.12
C ASP A 400 1.83 24.78 15.89
N GLY A 401 0.72 25.17 15.27
CA GLY A 401 0.70 26.02 14.08
C GLY A 401 0.85 25.27 12.75
N THR A 402 0.89 23.94 12.77
CA THR A 402 0.79 23.09 11.57
C THR A 402 -0.67 22.85 11.23
N ALA A 403 -1.10 23.23 10.02
CA ALA A 403 -2.42 22.91 9.51
C ALA A 403 -2.49 21.43 9.10
N VAL A 404 -3.68 20.85 9.23
CA VAL A 404 -3.97 19.47 8.78
C VAL A 404 -4.96 19.56 7.63
N THR A 405 -4.59 19.04 6.47
CA THR A 405 -5.47 18.99 5.30
C THR A 405 -5.82 17.55 4.98
N LEU A 406 -7.10 17.28 4.74
CA LEU A 406 -7.61 15.97 4.33
C LEU A 406 -8.20 16.07 2.93
N GLN A 407 -7.77 15.19 2.03
CA GLN A 407 -8.34 15.05 0.69
C GLN A 407 -8.89 13.62 0.50
N LEU A 408 -10.10 13.51 -0.05
CA LEU A 408 -10.62 12.24 -0.58
C LEU A 408 -10.58 12.35 -2.10
N VAL A 409 -9.70 11.59 -2.74
CA VAL A 409 -9.43 11.64 -4.19
C VAL A 409 -9.91 10.35 -4.82
N ASP A 410 -10.50 10.41 -6.01
CA ASP A 410 -10.85 9.22 -6.77
C ASP A 410 -9.96 8.97 -7.97
N SER A 411 -10.09 7.76 -8.53
CA SER A 411 -9.32 7.29 -9.69
C SER A 411 -9.55 8.10 -10.97
N GLU A 412 -10.51 9.02 -10.98
CA GLU A 412 -10.79 9.94 -12.09
C GLU A 412 -10.17 11.33 -11.84
N GLY A 413 -9.58 11.55 -10.65
CA GLY A 413 -8.93 12.79 -10.25
C GLY A 413 -9.86 13.80 -9.57
N ASP A 414 -11.14 13.46 -9.38
CA ASP A 414 -12.07 14.28 -8.62
C ASP A 414 -11.77 14.15 -7.12
N CYS A 415 -11.87 15.26 -6.38
CA CYS A 415 -11.54 15.25 -4.96
C CYS A 415 -12.31 16.26 -4.10
N LEU A 416 -12.49 15.89 -2.82
CA LEU A 416 -13.06 16.71 -1.77
C LEU A 416 -12.01 17.01 -0.70
N GLU A 417 -11.98 18.24 -0.19
CA GLU A 417 -10.99 18.70 0.78
C GLU A 417 -11.59 19.24 2.08
N SER A 418 -10.90 19.10 3.20
CA SER A 418 -11.07 19.94 4.38
C SER A 418 -9.72 20.27 5.01
N SER A 419 -9.47 21.56 5.27
CA SER A 419 -8.27 22.01 5.98
C SER A 419 -8.59 22.50 7.40
N PHE A 420 -7.68 22.25 8.33
CA PHE A 420 -7.85 22.48 9.76
C PHE A 420 -6.62 23.19 10.34
N ASP A 421 -6.73 24.49 10.57
CA ASP A 421 -5.64 25.33 11.10
C ASP A 421 -5.53 25.31 12.63
N GLU A 422 -6.65 25.08 13.33
CA GLU A 422 -6.72 25.17 14.79
C GLU A 422 -7.33 23.91 15.43
N PRO A 423 -6.57 23.17 16.25
CA PRO A 423 -7.13 22.04 16.98
C PRO A 423 -7.97 22.46 18.19
N VAL A 424 -9.06 21.73 18.39
CA VAL A 424 -9.84 21.69 19.64
C VAL A 424 -9.14 20.81 20.69
N VAL A 425 -8.48 19.73 20.25
CA VAL A 425 -7.66 18.82 21.08
C VAL A 425 -6.40 18.48 20.29
N ASN A 426 -5.23 18.53 20.95
CA ASN A 426 -3.95 18.14 20.38
C ASN A 426 -3.04 17.62 21.51
N ASP A 427 -3.01 16.31 21.68
CA ASP A 427 -2.17 15.60 22.66
C ASP A 427 -1.60 14.31 22.07
N GLU A 428 -0.79 13.57 22.84
CA GLU A 428 -0.12 12.33 22.40
C GLU A 428 -1.09 11.21 21.95
N GLY A 429 -2.38 11.27 22.28
CA GLY A 429 -3.34 10.23 21.91
C GLY A 429 -4.47 10.68 21.00
N GLU A 430 -4.71 11.99 20.87
CA GLU A 430 -5.83 12.52 20.11
C GLU A 430 -5.53 13.89 19.48
N TYR A 431 -5.83 14.00 18.19
CA TYR A 431 -6.00 15.26 17.49
C TYR A 431 -7.46 15.43 17.09
N LYS A 432 -8.05 16.58 17.39
CA LYS A 432 -9.42 16.91 17.01
C LYS A 432 -9.49 18.35 16.55
N ALA A 433 -10.05 18.58 15.36
CA ALA A 433 -10.27 19.91 14.83
C ALA A 433 -11.63 20.00 14.11
N ALA A 434 -12.08 21.23 13.88
CA ALA A 434 -13.27 21.53 13.10
C ALA A 434 -13.04 22.82 12.30
N THR A 435 -13.67 22.95 11.13
CA THR A 435 -13.66 24.20 10.38
C THR A 435 -14.56 25.25 11.05
N GLU A 436 -14.27 26.54 10.82
CA GLU A 436 -15.00 27.67 11.43
C GLU A 436 -16.43 27.88 10.92
#